data_AF-D8LLK4-F1
#
_entry.id   AF-D8LLK4-F1
#
_cell.length_a   1.000
_cell.length_b   1.000
_cell.length_c   1.000
_cell.angle_alpha   90.00
_cell.angle_beta   90.00
_cell.angle_gamma   90.00
#
_symmetry.space_group_name_H-M   'P 1'
#
loop_
_entity.id
_entity.type
_entity.pdbx_description
1 polymer ?
#
loop_
_entity_poly.entity_id
_entity_poly.type
_entity_poly.pdbx_seq_one_letter_code
_entity_poly.pdbx_strand_id
1 'polypeptide(L)'
;MAEGGDAGRVRRTQGDDSPYSSTAFTAWEDALEKLKALDYEASFCKPNNLQPFNRSYFSIPGSNASLQVDKYDDPNTAVNKLMLALTGMGFDLNFPANRLKQAYGEAACSVLNFLTDKALSATGFVWRRPVYAAEDAAEEAEPVDDCDMADIADEAEVEEEQEDEQDFSDLIKAEEDDDMGVNDSQAAMLEAKVDPVEWKRELERVGPKLKMAASAAGKEWRGHVEQTKKHEEAIQAALPVTTTQLALIGTEVTESVEKMRVKERFINNQHDGLREEYVQLHDELKAVELKHQTTSGSVGELTESLSALSDELQELKEKMDSKGDAMSEASPLVSIKQALQQIKAEIKTFDLRIGVVSHTLLSTKIRRSKGTASEANSPKGSRGGGTNSSSRRTAGIGGDDEEDFDMSDSGDD
;
A
#
# COMPACT_ATOMS: atom_id res chain seq x y z
N MET A 1 -12.87 -4.06 48.35
CA MET A 1 -13.73 -3.28 47.43
C MET A 1 -13.00 -1.98 47.12
N ALA A 2 -12.07 -1.91 46.16
CA ALA A 2 -11.67 -2.88 45.13
C ALA A 2 -12.82 -3.34 44.22
N GLU A 3 -13.19 -2.46 43.30
CA GLU A 3 -13.66 -2.83 41.96
C GLU A 3 -12.75 -2.11 40.97
N GLY A 4 -12.34 -2.79 39.90
CA GLY A 4 -11.44 -2.25 38.88
C GLY A 4 -12.20 -2.01 37.59
N GLY A 5 -12.23 -0.76 37.12
CA GLY A 5 -12.72 -0.41 35.79
C GLY A 5 -11.55 -0.10 34.86
N ASP A 6 -11.01 -1.10 34.18
CA ASP A 6 -9.99 -0.90 33.14
C ASP A 6 -10.64 -0.33 31.87
N ALA A 7 -10.89 0.98 31.88
CA ALA A 7 -11.39 1.72 30.73
C ALA A 7 -10.27 1.86 29.69
N GLY A 8 -10.10 0.82 28.88
CA GLY A 8 -9.02 0.66 27.92
C GLY A 8 -8.75 1.91 27.08
N ARG A 9 -7.65 2.61 27.40
CA ARG A 9 -7.22 3.82 26.69
C ARG A 9 -6.78 3.44 25.28
N VAL A 10 -7.71 3.52 24.32
CA VAL A 10 -7.46 3.26 22.89
C VAL A 10 -6.32 4.17 22.42
N ARG A 11 -5.12 3.59 22.36
CA ARG A 11 -3.90 4.23 21.90
C ARG A 11 -3.99 4.31 20.38
N ARG A 12 -4.70 5.33 19.86
CA ARG A 12 -4.68 5.65 18.44
C ARG A 12 -3.21 5.69 18.00
N THR A 13 -2.87 4.79 17.09
CA THR A 13 -1.55 4.73 16.47
C THR A 13 -1.29 6.08 15.80
N GLN A 14 -0.04 6.53 15.85
CA GLN A 14 0.36 7.76 15.19
C GLN A 14 0.14 7.57 13.68
N GLY A 15 -0.84 8.30 13.14
CA GLY A 15 -1.36 8.07 11.79
C GLY A 15 -0.30 8.37 10.73
N ASP A 16 -0.28 7.52 9.71
CA ASP A 16 0.52 7.66 8.50
C ASP A 16 0.38 9.08 7.91
N ASP A 17 1.49 9.79 7.70
CA ASP A 17 1.53 11.20 7.25
C ASP A 17 1.30 11.31 5.72
N SER A 18 0.37 10.49 5.21
CA SER A 18 -0.07 10.48 3.82
C SER A 18 -0.94 11.70 3.51
N PRO A 19 -0.67 12.45 2.42
CA PRO A 19 -1.52 13.57 2.01
C PRO A 19 -2.92 13.13 1.53
N TYR A 20 -3.18 11.82 1.45
CA TYR A 20 -4.48 11.21 1.15
C TYR A 20 -5.12 10.54 2.37
N SER A 21 -4.87 11.05 3.59
CA SER A 21 -5.49 10.47 4.78
C SER A 21 -7.02 10.53 4.71
N SER A 22 -7.65 9.35 4.69
CA SER A 22 -9.11 9.18 4.67
C SER A 22 -9.80 9.87 5.86
N THR A 23 -9.10 10.07 6.99
CA THR A 23 -9.58 10.82 8.15
C THR A 23 -9.90 12.28 7.82
N ALA A 24 -9.08 12.94 6.99
CA ALA A 24 -9.27 14.34 6.61
C ALA A 24 -10.43 14.52 5.62
N PHE A 25 -10.65 13.54 4.74
CA PHE A 25 -11.76 13.53 3.80
C PHE A 25 -13.09 13.28 4.53
N THR A 26 -13.19 12.19 5.30
CA THR A 26 -14.40 11.83 6.06
C THR A 26 -14.80 12.90 7.09
N ALA A 27 -13.84 13.49 7.80
CA ALA A 27 -14.11 14.61 8.71
C ALA A 27 -14.57 15.89 8.00
N TRP A 28 -14.20 16.09 6.72
CA TRP A 28 -14.72 17.21 5.92
C TRP A 28 -16.11 16.93 5.35
N GLU A 29 -16.41 15.70 4.93
CA GLU A 29 -17.76 15.34 4.48
C GLU A 29 -18.79 15.49 5.62
N ASP A 30 -18.49 14.98 6.81
CA ASP A 30 -19.33 15.13 8.02
C ASP A 30 -19.55 16.62 8.36
N ALA A 31 -18.47 17.43 8.33
CA ALA A 31 -18.56 18.87 8.54
C ALA A 31 -19.39 19.59 7.45
N LEU A 32 -19.29 19.16 6.18
CA LEU A 32 -20.00 19.75 5.03
C LEU A 32 -21.50 19.41 5.04
N GLU A 33 -21.88 18.21 5.47
CA GLU A 33 -23.30 17.86 5.68
C GLU A 33 -23.90 18.65 6.84
N LYS A 34 -23.14 18.84 7.94
CA LYS A 34 -23.53 19.72 9.05
C LYS A 34 -23.65 21.19 8.63
N LEU A 35 -22.77 21.69 7.75
CA LEU A 35 -22.88 23.04 7.16
C LEU A 35 -24.14 23.19 6.30
N LYS A 36 -24.49 22.17 5.50
CA LYS A 36 -25.75 22.16 4.72
C LYS A 36 -26.98 22.17 5.62
N ALA A 37 -26.96 21.43 6.73
CA ALA A 37 -28.02 21.47 7.75
C ALA A 37 -28.16 22.85 8.44
N LEU A 38 -27.13 23.69 8.40
CA LEU A 38 -27.12 25.08 8.89
C LEU A 38 -27.46 26.12 7.80
N ASP A 39 -27.83 25.70 6.58
CA ASP A 39 -28.06 26.57 5.41
C ASP A 39 -26.90 27.56 5.15
N TYR A 40 -25.65 27.06 5.18
CA TYR A 40 -24.47 27.88 4.89
C TYR A 40 -24.49 28.46 3.46
N GLU A 41 -25.21 27.82 2.52
CA GLU A 41 -25.27 28.27 1.13
C GLU A 41 -26.08 29.57 0.98
N ALA A 42 -27.21 29.71 1.68
CA ALA A 42 -27.93 30.98 1.72
C ALA A 42 -27.34 32.00 2.70
N SER A 43 -26.87 31.55 3.87
CA SER A 43 -26.45 32.45 4.96
C SER A 43 -24.99 32.94 4.86
N PHE A 44 -24.09 32.17 4.24
CA PHE A 44 -22.67 32.50 4.13
C PHE A 44 -22.16 32.60 2.69
N CYS A 45 -22.49 31.65 1.80
CA CYS A 45 -21.96 31.68 0.43
C CYS A 45 -22.52 32.85 -0.40
N LYS A 46 -23.86 33.01 -0.46
CA LYS A 46 -24.49 34.08 -1.25
C LYS A 46 -24.04 35.50 -0.83
N PRO A 47 -24.00 35.89 0.46
CA PRO A 47 -23.57 37.24 0.86
C PRO A 47 -22.11 37.55 0.54
N ASN A 48 -21.23 36.55 0.56
CA ASN A 48 -19.80 36.69 0.28
C ASN A 48 -19.43 36.43 -1.20
N ASN A 49 -20.42 36.22 -2.08
CA ASN A 49 -20.24 35.86 -3.50
C ASN A 49 -19.35 34.61 -3.70
N LEU A 50 -19.46 33.63 -2.79
CA LEU A 50 -18.73 32.37 -2.83
C LEU A 50 -19.58 31.28 -3.51
N GLN A 51 -18.93 30.36 -4.20
CA GLN A 51 -19.57 29.10 -4.61
C GLN A 51 -19.71 28.17 -3.39
N PRO A 52 -20.71 27.26 -3.37
CA PRO A 52 -20.78 26.17 -2.40
C PRO A 52 -19.49 25.35 -2.37
N PHE A 53 -19.08 24.88 -1.19
CA PHE A 53 -17.83 24.15 -1.03
C PHE A 53 -17.94 22.73 -1.58
N ASN A 54 -16.88 22.25 -2.23
CA ASN A 54 -16.83 20.88 -2.76
C ASN A 54 -16.34 19.86 -1.71
N ARG A 55 -16.54 18.57 -2.01
CA ARG A 55 -16.16 17.42 -1.15
C ARG A 55 -14.66 17.31 -0.83
N SER A 56 -13.79 18.05 -1.51
CA SER A 56 -12.34 18.02 -1.31
C SER A 56 -11.75 19.32 -0.74
N TYR A 57 -12.59 20.33 -0.51
CA TYR A 57 -12.16 21.74 -0.38
C TYR A 57 -11.16 22.00 0.75
N PHE A 58 -11.39 21.45 1.94
CA PHE A 58 -10.45 21.55 3.06
C PHE A 58 -9.64 20.27 3.30
N SER A 59 -9.93 19.15 2.63
CA SER A 59 -9.26 17.87 2.88
C SER A 59 -7.98 17.68 2.06
N ILE A 60 -7.82 18.38 0.93
CA ILE A 60 -6.67 18.30 0.01
C ILE A 60 -5.99 19.69 -0.07
N PRO A 61 -4.67 19.80 -0.33
CA PRO A 61 -4.01 21.08 -0.61
C PRO A 61 -4.56 21.78 -1.88
N GLY A 62 -5.61 22.59 -1.70
CA GLY A 62 -6.27 23.36 -2.75
C GLY A 62 -5.89 24.84 -2.74
N SER A 63 -6.09 25.51 -3.88
CA SER A 63 -6.01 26.97 -3.93
C SER A 63 -7.27 27.58 -3.33
N ASN A 64 -7.25 27.82 -2.02
CA ASN A 64 -8.34 28.45 -1.24
C ASN A 64 -8.48 29.96 -1.54
N ALA A 65 -8.29 30.36 -2.80
CA ALA A 65 -8.19 31.73 -3.28
C ALA A 65 -9.47 32.57 -3.12
N SER A 66 -10.59 31.95 -2.75
CA SER A 66 -11.86 32.62 -2.41
C SER A 66 -11.99 32.97 -0.93
N LEU A 67 -11.15 32.43 -0.05
CA LEU A 67 -11.10 32.71 1.38
C LEU A 67 -9.77 33.39 1.74
N GLN A 68 -9.53 34.57 1.16
CA GLN A 68 -8.30 35.33 1.42
C GLN A 68 -8.36 36.00 2.80
N VAL A 69 -7.28 35.87 3.56
CA VAL A 69 -7.06 36.59 4.82
C VAL A 69 -6.86 38.09 4.50
N ASP A 70 -7.40 38.97 5.34
CA ASP A 70 -7.19 40.42 5.19
C ASP A 70 -5.69 40.75 5.21
N LYS A 71 -5.28 41.70 4.38
CA LYS A 71 -3.91 42.19 4.21
C LYS A 71 -3.28 42.71 5.52
N TYR A 72 -4.10 43.01 6.52
CA TYR A 72 -3.71 43.57 7.82
C TYR A 72 -3.74 42.57 8.98
N ASP A 73 -4.19 41.32 8.79
CA ASP A 73 -4.17 40.29 9.85
C ASP A 73 -2.93 39.39 9.70
N ASP A 74 -2.26 39.10 10.82
CA ASP A 74 -1.11 38.19 10.84
C ASP A 74 -1.61 36.74 11.01
N PRO A 75 -1.36 35.83 10.05
CA PRO A 75 -1.86 34.46 10.12
C PRO A 75 -1.40 33.71 11.38
N ASN A 76 -0.23 34.04 11.95
CA ASN A 76 0.24 33.40 13.18
C ASN A 76 -0.59 33.86 14.39
N THR A 77 -0.83 35.17 14.50
CA THR A 77 -1.68 35.78 15.52
C THR A 77 -3.14 35.34 15.40
N ALA A 78 -3.68 35.25 14.19
CA ALA A 78 -5.02 34.73 13.92
C ALA A 78 -5.17 33.27 14.39
N VAL A 79 -4.25 32.39 13.97
CA VAL A 79 -4.22 30.98 14.40
C VAL A 79 -4.06 30.88 15.93
N ASN A 80 -3.17 31.64 16.55
CA ASN A 80 -2.99 31.59 18.01
C ASN A 80 -4.23 32.05 18.78
N LYS A 81 -4.95 33.08 18.32
CA LYS A 81 -6.25 33.49 18.88
C LYS A 81 -7.29 32.38 18.73
N LEU A 82 -7.37 31.73 17.56
CA LEU A 82 -8.29 30.64 17.28
C LEU A 82 -8.01 29.41 18.16
N MET A 83 -6.74 29.02 18.32
CA MET A 83 -6.32 27.93 19.22
C MET A 83 -6.76 28.21 20.67
N LEU A 84 -6.60 29.44 21.16
CA LEU A 84 -7.06 29.86 22.50
C LEU A 84 -8.59 29.86 22.65
N ALA A 85 -9.33 30.23 21.61
CA ALA A 85 -10.79 30.15 21.61
C ALA A 85 -11.28 28.68 21.64
N LEU A 86 -10.63 27.81 20.87
CA LEU A 86 -10.95 26.38 20.78
C LEU A 86 -10.72 25.65 22.12
N THR A 87 -9.64 25.92 22.85
CA THR A 87 -9.46 25.35 24.19
C THR A 87 -10.51 25.88 25.18
N GLY A 88 -10.88 27.15 25.09
CA GLY A 88 -11.98 27.74 25.86
C GLY A 88 -13.35 27.09 25.58
N MET A 89 -13.54 26.50 24.40
CA MET A 89 -14.74 25.74 24.00
C MET A 89 -14.67 24.23 24.34
N GLY A 90 -13.53 23.76 24.86
CA GLY A 90 -13.30 22.34 25.18
C GLY A 90 -12.94 21.46 23.98
N PHE A 91 -12.15 21.98 23.03
CA PHE A 91 -11.58 21.20 21.93
C PHE A 91 -10.16 20.68 22.28
N ASP A 92 -9.91 19.40 22.04
CA ASP A 92 -8.62 18.76 22.29
C ASP A 92 -7.61 19.07 21.17
N LEU A 93 -6.74 20.06 21.40
CA LEU A 93 -5.66 20.46 20.48
C LEU A 93 -4.52 19.43 20.41
N ASN A 94 -4.71 18.36 19.64
CA ASN A 94 -3.71 17.32 19.38
C ASN A 94 -2.79 17.61 18.17
N PHE A 95 -2.50 18.88 17.87
CA PHE A 95 -1.63 19.27 16.75
C PHE A 95 -0.95 20.64 16.96
N PRO A 96 0.24 20.88 16.35
CA PRO A 96 0.91 22.17 16.42
C PRO A 96 0.22 23.22 15.53
N ALA A 97 0.32 24.50 15.92
CA ALA A 97 -0.29 25.64 15.21
C ALA A 97 0.03 25.71 13.70
N ASN A 98 1.20 25.23 13.27
CA ASN A 98 1.57 25.18 11.85
C ASN A 98 0.62 24.31 10.99
N ARG A 99 0.03 23.23 11.54
CA ARG A 99 -0.94 22.40 10.81
C ARG A 99 -2.26 23.16 10.59
N LEU A 100 -2.70 24.00 11.54
CA LEU A 100 -3.89 24.84 11.37
C LEU A 100 -3.62 26.04 10.43
N LYS A 101 -2.39 26.58 10.45
CA LYS A 101 -1.93 27.64 9.54
C LYS A 101 -1.92 27.21 8.06
N GLN A 102 -1.85 25.92 7.76
CA GLN A 102 -1.97 25.40 6.39
C GLN A 102 -3.39 25.55 5.82
N ALA A 103 -4.42 25.67 6.67
CA ALA A 103 -5.83 25.82 6.28
C ALA A 103 -6.40 24.69 5.39
N TYR A 104 -5.79 23.50 5.45
CA TYR A 104 -6.29 22.25 4.87
C TYR A 104 -5.80 21.05 5.72
N GLY A 105 -6.34 19.86 5.45
CA GLY A 105 -6.00 18.60 6.12
C GLY A 105 -6.70 18.41 7.47
N GLU A 106 -6.40 17.30 8.14
CA GLU A 106 -7.13 16.82 9.33
C GLU A 106 -7.28 17.88 10.45
N ALA A 107 -6.27 18.71 10.67
CA ALA A 107 -6.31 19.78 11.67
C ALA A 107 -7.37 20.87 11.37
N ALA A 108 -7.60 21.18 10.09
CA ALA A 108 -8.66 22.11 9.68
C ALA A 108 -10.04 21.42 9.71
N CYS A 109 -10.14 20.21 9.15
CA CYS A 109 -11.40 19.46 9.07
C CYS A 109 -11.96 19.12 10.46
N SER A 110 -11.12 18.66 11.40
CA SER A 110 -11.54 18.31 12.76
C SER A 110 -12.03 19.51 13.57
N VAL A 111 -11.38 20.68 13.41
CA VAL A 111 -11.84 21.95 14.00
C VAL A 111 -13.19 22.36 13.42
N LEU A 112 -13.34 22.33 12.09
CA LEU A 112 -14.61 22.67 11.44
C LEU A 112 -15.74 21.75 11.90
N ASN A 113 -15.49 20.44 11.98
CA ASN A 113 -16.49 19.46 12.40
C ASN A 113 -16.95 19.66 13.86
N PHE A 114 -16.01 19.95 14.78
CA PHE A 114 -16.36 20.30 16.16
C PHE A 114 -17.16 21.60 16.25
N LEU A 115 -16.81 22.62 15.46
CA LEU A 115 -17.53 23.89 15.44
C LEU A 115 -18.95 23.74 14.89
N THR A 116 -19.17 22.91 13.87
CA THR A 116 -20.50 22.63 13.32
C THR A 116 -21.35 21.77 14.25
N ASP A 117 -20.76 20.78 14.94
CA ASP A 117 -21.45 20.03 16.01
C ASP A 117 -21.91 20.95 17.15
N LYS A 118 -21.04 21.88 17.59
CA LYS A 118 -21.42 22.90 18.59
C LYS A 118 -22.54 23.81 18.07
N ALA A 119 -22.46 24.27 16.82
CA ALA A 119 -23.50 25.12 16.21
C ALA A 119 -24.86 24.40 16.10
N LEU A 120 -24.89 23.16 15.63
CA LEU A 120 -26.10 22.33 15.55
C LEU A 120 -26.69 22.03 16.92
N SER A 121 -25.85 21.80 17.93
CA SER A 121 -26.32 21.62 19.31
C SER A 121 -26.96 22.89 19.88
N ALA A 122 -26.52 24.07 19.45
CA ALA A 122 -27.06 25.37 19.87
C ALA A 122 -28.35 25.75 19.13
N THR A 123 -28.54 25.30 17.87
CA THR A 123 -29.81 25.46 17.14
C THR A 123 -30.86 24.40 17.52
N GLY A 124 -30.50 23.40 18.33
CA GLY A 124 -31.37 22.28 18.70
C GLY A 124 -31.68 21.35 17.53
N PHE A 125 -30.79 21.29 16.53
CA PHE A 125 -30.98 20.45 15.36
C PHE A 125 -30.90 18.95 15.72
N VAL A 126 -31.83 18.17 15.18
CA VAL A 126 -31.88 16.71 15.33
C VAL A 126 -32.00 16.10 13.95
N TRP A 127 -31.06 15.22 13.61
CA TRP A 127 -31.13 14.38 12.41
C TRP A 127 -32.43 13.56 12.42
N ARG A 128 -33.38 13.95 11.59
CA ARG A 128 -34.60 13.16 11.38
C ARG A 128 -34.24 11.90 10.61
N ARG A 129 -34.85 10.77 10.96
CA ARG A 129 -34.75 9.56 10.13
C ARG A 129 -35.23 9.90 8.72
N PRO A 130 -34.55 9.42 7.66
CA PRO A 130 -35.04 9.58 6.30
C PRO A 130 -36.48 9.11 6.20
N VAL A 131 -37.38 10.01 5.81
CA VAL A 131 -38.73 9.64 5.41
C VAL A 131 -38.60 9.16 3.98
N TYR A 132 -38.31 7.87 3.83
CA TYR A 132 -38.59 7.17 2.58
C TYR A 132 -40.05 7.45 2.24
N ALA A 133 -40.32 7.87 1.00
CA ALA A 133 -41.68 7.77 0.49
C ALA A 133 -42.08 6.30 0.58
N ALA A 134 -43.31 6.03 0.99
CA ALA A 134 -43.87 4.72 0.71
C ALA A 134 -44.09 4.65 -0.80
N GLU A 135 -43.16 4.00 -1.50
CA GLU A 135 -43.50 3.30 -2.73
C GLU A 135 -44.61 2.30 -2.37
N ASP A 136 -45.62 2.13 -3.23
CA ASP A 136 -46.92 1.52 -2.91
C ASP A 136 -46.84 0.01 -2.62
N ALA A 137 -46.27 -0.35 -1.48
CA ALA A 137 -45.93 -1.71 -1.07
C ALA A 137 -47.08 -2.43 -0.34
N ALA A 138 -48.25 -2.54 -0.99
CA ALA A 138 -49.29 -3.54 -0.66
C ALA A 138 -50.43 -3.61 -1.71
N GLU A 139 -50.26 -4.39 -2.78
CA GLU A 139 -51.39 -5.10 -3.40
C GLU A 139 -51.03 -6.55 -3.83
N GLU A 140 -49.75 -6.87 -4.07
CA GLU A 140 -49.31 -8.27 -4.26
C GLU A 140 -48.26 -8.72 -3.23
N ALA A 141 -48.72 -9.46 -2.20
CA ALA A 141 -48.00 -10.52 -1.49
C ALA A 141 -48.89 -11.11 -0.37
N GLU A 142 -49.81 -12.03 -0.71
CA GLU A 142 -50.40 -12.93 0.30
C GLU A 142 -49.29 -13.83 0.87
N PRO A 143 -49.17 -13.97 2.21
CA PRO A 143 -48.11 -14.78 2.80
C PRO A 143 -48.43 -16.27 2.63
N VAL A 144 -47.73 -16.93 1.70
CA VAL A 144 -47.74 -18.41 1.62
C VAL A 144 -47.03 -19.00 2.83
N ASP A 145 -47.70 -19.96 3.46
CA ASP A 145 -47.28 -20.64 4.69
C ASP A 145 -46.25 -21.75 4.38
N ASP A 146 -45.40 -22.08 5.37
CA ASP A 146 -44.34 -23.12 5.39
C ASP A 146 -43.74 -23.59 4.03
N CYS A 147 -42.53 -23.11 3.71
CA CYS A 147 -41.60 -23.80 2.82
C CYS A 147 -40.26 -24.08 3.53
N ASP A 148 -40.19 -25.25 4.15
CA ASP A 148 -39.02 -25.73 4.90
C ASP A 148 -37.80 -25.92 3.98
N MET A 149 -36.66 -25.33 4.33
CA MET A 149 -35.51 -25.20 3.42
C MET A 149 -34.59 -26.45 3.46
N ALA A 150 -35.07 -27.57 2.92
CA ALA A 150 -34.32 -28.82 2.83
C ALA A 150 -34.42 -29.48 1.43
N ASP A 151 -33.33 -30.12 1.03
CA ASP A 151 -33.23 -31.12 -0.05
C ASP A 151 -33.80 -30.74 -1.45
N ILE A 152 -33.13 -29.78 -2.11
CA ILE A 152 -32.99 -29.83 -3.58
C ILE A 152 -31.60 -30.41 -3.90
N ALA A 153 -31.58 -31.68 -4.26
CA ALA A 153 -30.43 -32.39 -4.81
C ALA A 153 -30.91 -33.45 -5.81
N ASP A 154 -30.32 -33.47 -7.01
CA ASP A 154 -30.48 -34.44 -8.09
C ASP A 154 -31.82 -35.21 -8.20
N GLU A 155 -32.76 -34.70 -8.98
CA GLU A 155 -33.40 -35.51 -10.03
C GLU A 155 -33.87 -34.63 -11.18
N ALA A 156 -33.30 -34.83 -12.37
CA ALA A 156 -33.58 -34.09 -13.59
C ALA A 156 -34.10 -35.04 -14.66
N GLU A 157 -35.36 -35.47 -14.54
CA GLU A 157 -36.08 -36.07 -15.66
C GLU A 157 -36.66 -34.98 -16.56
N VAL A 158 -36.50 -35.19 -17.87
CA VAL A 158 -37.00 -34.30 -18.92
C VAL A 158 -38.06 -35.08 -19.68
N GLU A 159 -39.33 -34.75 -19.44
CA GLU A 159 -40.41 -35.11 -20.37
C GLU A 159 -40.66 -33.92 -21.31
N GLU A 160 -40.56 -34.18 -22.61
CA GLU A 160 -40.99 -33.24 -23.65
C GLU A 160 -42.50 -33.40 -23.86
N GLU A 161 -43.30 -32.37 -23.55
CA GLU A 161 -44.58 -32.17 -24.23
C GLU A 161 -44.40 -31.11 -25.32
N GLN A 162 -44.77 -31.48 -26.56
CA GLN A 162 -44.48 -30.72 -27.78
C GLN A 162 -45.65 -29.83 -28.20
N GLU A 163 -45.41 -28.98 -29.21
CA GLU A 163 -46.31 -27.91 -29.64
C GLU A 163 -47.63 -28.44 -30.27
N ASP A 164 -48.78 -28.01 -29.75
CA ASP A 164 -50.12 -28.31 -30.32
C ASP A 164 -50.97 -27.02 -30.54
N GLU A 165 -50.33 -25.88 -30.88
CA GLU A 165 -51.00 -24.64 -31.28
C GLU A 165 -51.54 -24.69 -32.73
N GLN A 166 -52.30 -25.73 -33.12
CA GLN A 166 -52.67 -25.93 -34.54
C GLN A 166 -54.08 -26.46 -34.84
N ASP A 167 -55.10 -26.26 -33.98
CA ASP A 167 -56.46 -26.75 -34.29
C ASP A 167 -57.63 -25.82 -33.91
N PHE A 168 -57.49 -24.50 -34.14
CA PHE A 168 -58.58 -23.51 -33.99
C PHE A 168 -58.90 -22.68 -35.25
N SER A 169 -58.24 -22.93 -36.38
CA SER A 169 -58.44 -22.22 -37.67
C SER A 169 -59.61 -22.76 -38.49
N ASP A 170 -59.75 -24.08 -38.57
CA ASP A 170 -60.49 -24.70 -39.68
C ASP A 170 -61.99 -24.88 -39.40
N LEU A 171 -62.41 -24.76 -38.14
CA LEU A 171 -63.82 -24.86 -37.73
C LEU A 171 -64.72 -23.74 -38.28
N ILE A 172 -64.15 -22.67 -38.86
CA ILE A 172 -64.89 -21.49 -39.38
C ILE A 172 -65.00 -21.50 -40.92
N LYS A 173 -64.41 -22.46 -41.63
CA LYS A 173 -64.39 -22.52 -43.11
C LYS A 173 -65.25 -23.63 -43.74
N ALA A 174 -66.02 -24.36 -42.94
CA ALA A 174 -66.76 -25.56 -43.36
C ALA A 174 -68.30 -25.41 -43.33
N GLU A 175 -68.83 -24.19 -43.50
CA GLU A 175 -70.29 -23.91 -43.53
C GLU A 175 -70.78 -23.27 -44.86
N GLU A 176 -70.07 -23.46 -45.98
CA GLU A 176 -70.60 -23.24 -47.32
C GLU A 176 -70.47 -24.52 -48.18
N ASP A 177 -71.53 -24.86 -48.91
CA ASP A 177 -71.74 -26.04 -49.77
C ASP A 177 -71.66 -27.46 -49.13
N ASP A 178 -72.83 -28.03 -48.78
CA ASP A 178 -73.23 -29.34 -49.35
C ASP A 178 -74.78 -29.48 -49.43
N ASP A 179 -75.29 -30.11 -50.49
CA ASP A 179 -76.73 -30.36 -50.74
C ASP A 179 -77.06 -31.84 -50.53
N MET A 180 -77.54 -32.18 -49.32
CA MET A 180 -77.93 -33.55 -48.96
C MET A 180 -79.27 -33.63 -48.23
N GLY A 181 -80.34 -33.68 -49.03
CA GLY A 181 -81.51 -34.56 -48.82
C GLY A 181 -82.20 -34.55 -47.46
N VAL A 182 -83.38 -33.92 -47.40
CA VAL A 182 -84.29 -33.95 -46.25
C VAL A 182 -84.62 -35.39 -45.81
N ASN A 183 -83.96 -35.86 -44.75
CA ASN A 183 -84.20 -37.17 -44.17
C ASN A 183 -85.41 -37.10 -43.22
N ASP A 184 -86.61 -37.20 -43.79
CA ASP A 184 -87.93 -37.14 -43.14
C ASP A 184 -88.24 -38.37 -42.25
N SER A 185 -87.25 -38.85 -41.50
CA SER A 185 -87.33 -39.99 -40.58
C SER A 185 -87.04 -39.63 -39.12
N GLN A 186 -86.45 -38.45 -38.86
CA GLN A 186 -86.31 -37.91 -37.49
C GLN A 186 -87.45 -36.95 -37.09
N ALA A 187 -88.32 -36.55 -38.03
CA ALA A 187 -89.59 -35.88 -37.74
C ALA A 187 -90.69 -36.85 -37.24
N ALA A 188 -90.35 -38.11 -36.97
CA ALA A 188 -91.23 -39.07 -36.32
C ALA A 188 -91.62 -38.55 -34.92
N MET A 189 -92.88 -38.14 -34.79
CA MET A 189 -93.45 -37.57 -33.56
C MET A 189 -93.11 -38.45 -32.35
N LEU A 190 -92.29 -37.91 -31.44
CA LEU A 190 -91.80 -38.62 -30.26
C LEU A 190 -92.94 -38.80 -29.23
N GLU A 191 -93.77 -39.83 -29.45
CA GLU A 191 -94.73 -40.32 -28.47
C GLU A 191 -93.99 -40.83 -27.23
N ALA A 192 -93.85 -39.97 -26.23
CA ALA A 192 -93.23 -40.29 -24.96
C ALA A 192 -94.03 -41.39 -24.24
N LYS A 193 -93.55 -42.63 -24.32
CA LYS A 193 -94.04 -43.79 -23.54
C LYS A 193 -93.67 -43.71 -22.04
N VAL A 194 -93.62 -42.50 -21.49
CA VAL A 194 -93.33 -42.22 -20.09
C VAL A 194 -94.66 -41.98 -19.39
N ASP A 195 -94.94 -42.70 -18.31
CA ASP A 195 -96.14 -42.44 -17.50
C ASP A 195 -96.10 -40.99 -16.97
N PRO A 196 -97.14 -40.16 -17.19
CA PRO A 196 -97.21 -38.80 -16.64
C PRO A 196 -96.97 -38.73 -15.12
N VAL A 197 -97.29 -39.78 -14.37
CA VAL A 197 -97.04 -39.88 -12.93
C VAL A 197 -95.57 -40.10 -12.62
N GLU A 198 -94.89 -40.97 -13.38
CA GLU A 198 -93.44 -41.19 -13.24
C GLU A 198 -92.64 -39.97 -13.71
N TRP A 199 -93.02 -39.36 -14.83
CA TRP A 199 -92.43 -38.10 -15.30
C TRP A 199 -92.58 -36.98 -14.28
N LYS A 200 -93.76 -36.85 -13.64
CA LYS A 200 -93.97 -35.85 -12.58
C LYS A 200 -93.12 -36.16 -11.33
N ARG A 201 -93.05 -37.43 -10.92
CA ARG A 201 -92.19 -37.88 -9.80
C ARG A 201 -90.71 -37.58 -10.08
N GLU A 202 -90.27 -37.75 -11.32
CA GLU A 202 -88.90 -37.46 -11.75
C GLU A 202 -88.64 -35.96 -11.80
N LEU A 203 -89.60 -35.14 -12.28
CA LEU A 203 -89.55 -33.68 -12.16
C LEU A 203 -89.46 -33.21 -10.69
N GLU A 204 -90.20 -33.84 -9.78
CA GLU A 204 -90.13 -33.55 -8.34
C GLU A 204 -88.78 -34.00 -7.72
N ARG A 205 -88.17 -35.07 -8.23
CA ARG A 205 -86.84 -35.58 -7.80
C ARG A 205 -85.67 -34.73 -8.34
N VAL A 206 -85.79 -34.26 -9.58
CA VAL A 206 -84.71 -33.63 -10.35
C VAL A 206 -84.82 -32.10 -10.37
N GLY A 207 -86.02 -31.52 -10.23
CA GLY A 207 -86.22 -30.08 -10.09
C GLY A 207 -85.38 -29.40 -8.99
N PRO A 208 -85.21 -30.00 -7.79
CA PRO A 208 -84.28 -29.49 -6.77
C PRO A 208 -82.80 -29.52 -7.18
N LYS A 209 -82.42 -30.38 -8.15
CA LYS A 209 -81.05 -30.53 -8.67
C LYS A 209 -80.80 -29.66 -9.90
N LEU A 210 -81.82 -29.44 -10.73
CA LEU A 210 -81.81 -28.50 -11.86
C LEU A 210 -82.05 -27.05 -11.45
N LYS A 211 -82.42 -26.80 -10.19
CA LYS A 211 -82.11 -25.53 -9.54
C LYS A 211 -80.60 -25.43 -9.34
N MET A 212 -79.90 -25.09 -10.44
CA MET A 212 -78.68 -24.32 -10.35
C MET A 212 -79.01 -23.10 -9.49
N ALA A 213 -78.51 -23.07 -8.25
CA ALA A 213 -78.38 -21.81 -7.54
C ALA A 213 -77.59 -20.89 -8.48
N ALA A 214 -78.09 -19.68 -8.73
CA ALA A 214 -77.50 -18.76 -9.70
C ALA A 214 -76.15 -18.27 -9.17
N SER A 215 -75.11 -19.09 -9.40
CA SER A 215 -73.80 -18.94 -8.81
C SER A 215 -73.22 -17.58 -9.19
N ALA A 216 -72.57 -16.94 -8.21
CA ALA A 216 -71.95 -15.64 -8.43
C ALA A 216 -70.90 -15.67 -9.56
N ALA A 217 -70.32 -16.85 -9.83
CA ALA A 217 -69.54 -17.19 -11.02
C ALA A 217 -70.12 -16.66 -12.35
N GLY A 218 -71.44 -16.70 -12.55
CA GLY A 218 -72.10 -16.17 -13.76
C GLY A 218 -72.07 -14.64 -13.89
N LYS A 219 -71.65 -13.94 -12.83
CA LYS A 219 -71.42 -12.48 -12.76
C LYS A 219 -69.94 -12.15 -12.63
N GLU A 220 -69.13 -13.00 -11.99
CA GLU A 220 -67.69 -12.81 -11.77
C GLU A 220 -66.94 -12.60 -13.10
N TRP A 221 -67.08 -13.51 -14.08
CA TRP A 221 -66.44 -13.32 -15.39
C TRP A 221 -66.90 -12.05 -16.13
N ARG A 222 -68.15 -11.64 -15.92
CA ARG A 222 -68.69 -10.39 -16.51
C ARG A 222 -68.11 -9.16 -15.83
N GLY A 223 -67.93 -9.23 -14.51
CA GLY A 223 -67.21 -8.22 -13.71
C GLY A 223 -65.77 -8.09 -14.17
N HIS A 224 -65.06 -9.20 -14.36
CA HIS A 224 -63.69 -9.20 -14.90
C HIS A 224 -63.62 -8.59 -16.30
N VAL A 225 -64.49 -8.98 -17.25
CA VAL A 225 -64.52 -8.35 -18.59
C VAL A 225 -64.83 -6.84 -18.52
N GLU A 226 -65.67 -6.39 -17.58
CA GLU A 226 -65.94 -4.96 -17.37
C GLU A 226 -64.79 -4.23 -16.66
N GLN A 227 -64.02 -4.91 -15.80
CA GLN A 227 -62.77 -4.42 -15.21
C GLN A 227 -61.68 -4.29 -16.28
N THR A 228 -61.42 -5.35 -17.07
CA THR A 228 -60.42 -5.34 -18.16
C THR A 228 -60.64 -4.17 -19.11
N LYS A 229 -61.89 -3.86 -19.48
CA LYS A 229 -62.19 -2.69 -20.33
C LYS A 229 -61.90 -1.35 -19.65
N LYS A 230 -62.16 -1.21 -18.35
CA LYS A 230 -61.80 0.01 -17.59
C LYS A 230 -60.29 0.18 -17.45
N HIS A 231 -59.56 -0.93 -17.28
CA HIS A 231 -58.10 -0.92 -17.30
C HIS A 231 -57.55 -0.62 -18.71
N GLU A 232 -58.17 -1.15 -19.77
CA GLU A 232 -57.84 -0.84 -21.16
C GLU A 232 -58.04 0.66 -21.46
N GLU A 233 -59.19 1.23 -21.10
CA GLU A 233 -59.47 2.67 -21.23
C GLU A 233 -58.46 3.52 -20.44
N ALA A 234 -58.11 3.11 -19.21
CA ALA A 234 -57.11 3.79 -18.39
C ALA A 234 -55.70 3.72 -19.00
N ILE A 235 -55.31 2.56 -19.55
CA ILE A 235 -54.03 2.37 -20.25
C ILE A 235 -54.00 3.22 -21.52
N GLN A 236 -55.05 3.20 -22.34
CA GLN A 236 -55.14 4.02 -23.56
C GLN A 236 -55.07 5.53 -23.26
N ALA A 237 -55.59 5.97 -22.10
CA ALA A 237 -55.46 7.36 -21.66
C ALA A 237 -54.05 7.70 -21.10
N ALA A 238 -53.43 6.79 -20.36
CA ALA A 238 -52.13 7.03 -19.70
C ALA A 238 -50.92 6.85 -20.65
N LEU A 239 -50.93 5.83 -21.51
CA LEU A 239 -49.83 5.45 -22.40
C LEU A 239 -49.30 6.61 -23.28
N PRO A 240 -50.13 7.44 -23.95
CA PRO A 240 -49.60 8.57 -24.74
C PRO A 240 -48.97 9.66 -23.85
N VAL A 241 -49.46 9.85 -22.63
CA VAL A 241 -48.92 10.83 -21.68
C VAL A 241 -47.57 10.37 -21.13
N THR A 242 -47.46 9.11 -20.69
CA THR A 242 -46.19 8.56 -20.22
C THR A 242 -45.16 8.43 -21.35
N THR A 243 -45.58 8.04 -22.56
CA THR A 243 -44.71 7.97 -23.74
C THR A 243 -44.15 9.33 -24.14
N THR A 244 -44.96 10.39 -24.11
CA THR A 244 -44.50 11.76 -24.43
C THR A 244 -43.61 12.35 -23.33
N GLN A 245 -43.88 12.05 -22.06
CA GLN A 245 -42.99 12.41 -20.94
C GLN A 245 -41.64 11.67 -21.03
N LEU A 246 -41.64 10.37 -21.31
CA LEU A 246 -40.43 9.56 -21.47
C LEU A 246 -39.59 10.02 -22.68
N ALA A 247 -40.24 10.38 -23.79
CA ALA A 247 -39.57 10.96 -24.95
C ALA A 247 -38.93 12.33 -24.63
N LEU A 248 -39.60 13.18 -23.85
CA LEU A 248 -39.07 14.48 -23.41
C LEU A 248 -37.84 14.30 -22.49
N ILE A 249 -37.92 13.38 -21.51
CA ILE A 249 -36.78 13.03 -20.64
C ILE A 249 -35.62 12.49 -21.49
N GLY A 250 -35.91 11.63 -22.47
CA GLY A 250 -34.92 11.12 -23.41
C GLY A 250 -34.20 12.22 -24.21
N THR A 251 -34.92 13.25 -24.68
CA THR A 251 -34.30 14.38 -25.38
C THR A 251 -33.52 15.29 -24.45
N GLU A 252 -34.02 15.59 -23.23
CA GLU A 252 -33.31 16.41 -22.24
C GLU A 252 -32.02 15.75 -21.73
N VAL A 253 -32.05 14.44 -21.48
CA VAL A 253 -30.86 13.64 -21.14
C VAL A 253 -29.88 13.62 -22.30
N THR A 254 -30.35 13.44 -23.55
CA THR A 254 -29.47 13.46 -24.74
C THR A 254 -28.81 14.82 -24.94
N GLU A 255 -29.56 15.92 -24.81
CA GLU A 255 -29.02 17.28 -24.90
C GLU A 255 -28.02 17.56 -23.76
N SER A 256 -28.30 17.07 -22.55
CA SER A 256 -27.41 17.17 -21.39
C SER A 256 -26.11 16.38 -21.60
N VAL A 257 -26.18 15.19 -22.18
CA VAL A 257 -25.00 14.38 -22.53
C VAL A 257 -24.15 15.08 -23.59
N GLU A 258 -24.73 15.69 -24.63
CA GLU A 258 -23.94 16.41 -25.63
C GLU A 258 -23.37 17.73 -25.07
N LYS A 259 -24.12 18.44 -24.22
CA LYS A 259 -23.59 19.58 -23.42
C LYS A 259 -22.39 19.14 -22.56
N MET A 260 -22.41 17.95 -21.97
CA MET A 260 -21.26 17.39 -21.25
C MET A 260 -20.11 17.05 -22.20
N ARG A 261 -20.34 16.37 -23.33
CA ARG A 261 -19.29 16.05 -24.32
C ARG A 261 -18.64 17.27 -24.96
N VAL A 262 -19.36 18.38 -25.10
CA VAL A 262 -18.80 19.66 -25.57
C VAL A 262 -17.93 20.30 -24.49
N LYS A 263 -18.37 20.27 -23.22
CA LYS A 263 -17.55 20.73 -22.08
C LYS A 263 -16.31 19.88 -21.87
N GLU A 264 -16.42 18.56 -21.98
CA GLU A 264 -15.32 17.60 -21.91
C GLU A 264 -14.26 17.89 -22.97
N ARG A 265 -14.65 17.99 -24.25
CA ARG A 265 -13.75 18.41 -25.33
C ARG A 265 -13.13 19.80 -25.09
N PHE A 266 -13.89 20.76 -24.56
CA PHE A 266 -13.36 22.09 -24.23
C PHE A 266 -12.37 22.08 -23.05
N ILE A 267 -12.56 21.21 -22.05
CA ILE A 267 -11.66 21.02 -20.91
C ILE A 267 -10.38 20.32 -21.38
N ASN A 268 -10.49 19.24 -22.16
CA ASN A 268 -9.35 18.52 -22.73
C ASN A 268 -8.49 19.46 -23.59
N ASN A 269 -9.10 20.17 -24.55
CA ASN A 269 -8.38 21.11 -25.42
C ASN A 269 -7.68 22.26 -24.65
N GLN A 270 -8.13 22.63 -23.45
CA GLN A 270 -7.44 23.62 -22.60
C GLN A 270 -6.27 23.00 -21.82
N HIS A 271 -6.35 21.72 -21.49
CA HIS A 271 -5.32 21.00 -20.72
C HIS A 271 -4.32 20.25 -21.59
N ASP A 272 -4.60 20.01 -22.88
CA ASP A 272 -3.68 19.32 -23.80
C ASP A 272 -2.34 20.07 -23.92
N GLY A 273 -2.36 21.41 -24.07
CA GLY A 273 -1.14 22.23 -24.07
C GLY A 273 -0.36 22.13 -22.74
N LEU A 274 -1.05 22.25 -21.61
CA LEU A 274 -0.44 22.08 -20.27
C LEU A 274 0.10 20.66 -20.03
N ARG A 275 -0.52 19.65 -20.66
CA ARG A 275 -0.09 18.25 -20.63
C ARG A 275 1.15 18.03 -21.50
N GLU A 276 1.23 18.66 -22.67
CA GLU A 276 2.43 18.65 -23.51
C GLU A 276 3.59 19.39 -22.83
N GLU A 277 3.34 20.56 -22.23
CA GLU A 277 4.32 21.29 -21.41
C GLU A 277 4.80 20.46 -20.21
N TYR A 278 3.89 19.80 -19.49
CA TYR A 278 4.23 18.91 -18.38
C TYR A 278 5.11 17.72 -18.83
N VAL A 279 4.77 17.07 -19.95
CA VAL A 279 5.56 15.96 -20.50
C VAL A 279 6.95 16.43 -20.93
N GLN A 280 7.05 17.58 -21.62
CA GLN A 280 8.33 18.18 -22.01
C GLN A 280 9.20 18.49 -20.78
N LEU A 281 8.66 19.20 -19.79
CA LEU A 281 9.38 19.57 -18.56
C LEU A 281 9.81 18.35 -17.74
N HIS A 282 8.98 17.30 -17.70
CA HIS A 282 9.27 16.04 -17.02
C HIS A 282 10.38 15.24 -17.69
N ASP A 283 10.42 15.21 -19.03
CA ASP A 283 11.49 14.54 -19.77
C ASP A 283 12.79 15.37 -19.81
N GLU A 284 12.69 16.72 -19.78
CA GLU A 284 13.84 17.59 -19.48
C GLU A 284 14.40 17.33 -18.08
N LEU A 285 13.53 17.21 -17.06
CA LEU A 285 13.94 16.91 -15.69
C LEU A 285 14.66 15.57 -15.60
N LYS A 286 14.13 14.50 -16.22
CA LYS A 286 14.85 13.21 -16.35
C LYS A 286 16.21 13.36 -17.04
N ALA A 287 16.29 14.17 -18.10
CA ALA A 287 17.54 14.41 -18.82
C ALA A 287 18.56 15.21 -17.99
N VAL A 288 18.12 16.00 -17.01
CA VAL A 288 18.98 16.66 -16.01
C VAL A 288 19.36 15.69 -14.89
N GLU A 289 18.41 14.90 -14.38
CA GLU A 289 18.62 13.85 -13.37
C GLU A 289 19.71 12.85 -13.83
N LEU A 290 19.60 12.35 -15.06
CA LEU A 290 20.57 11.44 -15.67
C LEU A 290 21.97 12.09 -15.76
N LYS A 291 22.06 13.34 -16.21
CA LYS A 291 23.33 14.09 -16.30
C LYS A 291 23.93 14.29 -14.91
N HIS A 292 23.12 14.65 -13.93
CA HIS A 292 23.54 14.80 -12.54
C HIS A 292 24.07 13.46 -11.98
N GLN A 293 23.36 12.35 -12.19
CA GLN A 293 23.82 11.03 -11.76
C GLN A 293 25.13 10.61 -12.45
N THR A 294 25.27 10.82 -13.76
CA THR A 294 26.53 10.55 -14.50
C THR A 294 27.68 11.43 -14.01
N THR A 295 27.45 12.73 -13.81
CA THR A 295 28.48 13.64 -13.29
C THR A 295 28.83 13.32 -11.84
N SER A 296 27.87 12.93 -11.01
CA SER A 296 28.09 12.51 -9.62
C SER A 296 28.92 11.23 -9.55
N GLY A 297 28.64 10.24 -10.41
CA GLY A 297 29.48 9.04 -10.55
C GLY A 297 30.92 9.37 -10.93
N SER A 298 31.12 10.20 -11.95
CA SER A 298 32.47 10.64 -12.36
C SER A 298 33.18 11.48 -11.28
N VAL A 299 32.45 12.30 -10.51
CA VAL A 299 33.02 12.99 -9.34
C VAL A 299 33.40 11.99 -8.23
N GLY A 300 32.66 10.90 -8.08
CA GLY A 300 33.03 9.76 -7.25
C GLY A 300 34.36 9.14 -7.69
N GLU A 301 34.47 8.72 -8.96
CA GLU A 301 35.69 8.17 -9.57
C GLU A 301 36.90 9.12 -9.40
N LEU A 302 36.72 10.43 -9.61
CA LEU A 302 37.76 11.44 -9.41
C LEU A 302 38.10 11.65 -7.93
N THR A 303 37.17 11.43 -7.00
CA THR A 303 37.43 11.53 -5.55
C THR A 303 38.16 10.29 -5.03
N GLU A 304 37.76 9.10 -5.48
CA GLU A 304 38.41 7.82 -5.16
C GLU A 304 39.84 7.79 -5.69
N SER A 305 40.06 8.13 -6.96
CA SER A 305 41.40 8.22 -7.55
C SER A 305 42.26 9.33 -6.92
N LEU A 306 41.66 10.43 -6.43
CA LEU A 306 42.38 11.43 -5.63
C LEU A 306 42.76 10.90 -4.25
N SER A 307 41.91 10.09 -3.59
CA SER A 307 42.26 9.41 -2.34
C SER A 307 43.41 8.44 -2.57
N ALA A 308 43.29 7.53 -3.54
CA ALA A 308 44.33 6.55 -3.86
C ALA A 308 45.68 7.21 -4.19
N LEU A 309 45.67 8.33 -4.93
CA LEU A 309 46.90 9.09 -5.22
C LEU A 309 47.43 9.83 -3.98
N SER A 310 46.56 10.27 -3.06
CA SER A 310 46.95 10.84 -1.77
C SER A 310 47.58 9.78 -0.86
N ASP A 311 47.05 8.55 -0.88
CA ASP A 311 47.55 7.42 -0.12
C ASP A 311 48.88 6.91 -0.69
N GLU A 312 49.05 6.87 -2.02
CA GLU A 312 50.36 6.64 -2.66
C GLU A 312 51.38 7.74 -2.29
N LEU A 313 50.95 9.01 -2.22
CA LEU A 313 51.83 10.12 -1.83
C LEU A 313 52.21 10.03 -0.35
N GLN A 314 51.28 9.65 0.53
CA GLN A 314 51.53 9.35 1.95
C GLN A 314 52.53 8.19 2.09
N GLU A 315 52.33 7.07 1.38
CA GLU A 315 53.23 5.91 1.41
C GLU A 315 54.61 6.23 0.81
N LEU A 316 54.67 7.01 -0.27
CA LEU A 316 55.92 7.51 -0.86
C LEU A 316 56.66 8.46 0.09
N LYS A 317 55.93 9.27 0.87
CA LYS A 317 56.48 10.13 1.91
C LYS A 317 57.02 9.29 3.07
N GLU A 318 56.31 8.27 3.54
CA GLU A 318 56.82 7.35 4.57
C GLU A 318 58.05 6.57 4.08
N LYS A 319 58.09 6.18 2.80
CA LYS A 319 59.27 5.64 2.10
C LYS A 319 60.41 6.66 1.91
N MET A 320 60.13 7.97 1.98
CA MET A 320 61.12 9.04 1.92
C MET A 320 61.66 9.36 3.31
N ASP A 321 60.78 9.53 4.29
CA ASP A 321 61.11 9.83 5.69
C ASP A 321 61.91 8.66 6.30
N SER A 322 61.50 7.40 6.09
CA SER A 322 62.29 6.22 6.52
C SER A 322 63.65 6.10 5.85
N LYS A 323 63.83 6.59 4.60
CA LYS A 323 65.14 6.70 3.94
C LYS A 323 65.95 7.90 4.45
N GLY A 324 65.29 9.00 4.83
CA GLY A 324 65.89 10.15 5.49
C GLY A 324 66.42 9.80 6.87
N ASP A 325 65.63 9.06 7.65
CA ASP A 325 66.05 8.46 8.91
C ASP A 325 67.19 7.46 8.69
N ALA A 326 67.09 6.52 7.74
CA ALA A 326 68.18 5.58 7.44
C ALA A 326 69.47 6.24 6.90
N MET A 327 69.42 7.47 6.36
CA MET A 327 70.60 8.26 5.98
C MET A 327 71.09 9.23 7.05
N SER A 328 70.23 9.69 7.97
CA SER A 328 70.60 10.57 9.08
C SER A 328 71.00 9.80 10.35
N GLU A 329 70.54 8.55 10.46
CA GLU A 329 71.03 7.50 11.36
C GLU A 329 72.55 7.46 11.27
N ALA A 330 73.21 7.92 12.33
CA ALA A 330 74.66 7.85 12.42
C ALA A 330 75.16 6.39 12.57
N SER A 331 74.28 5.39 12.70
CA SER A 331 74.64 3.98 12.92
C SER A 331 75.67 3.40 11.95
N PRO A 332 75.65 3.65 10.61
CA PRO A 332 76.71 3.17 9.72
C PRO A 332 78.07 3.84 10.01
N LEU A 333 78.07 5.12 10.35
CA LEU A 333 79.29 5.85 10.76
C LEU A 333 79.78 5.40 12.15
N VAL A 334 78.87 5.07 13.06
CA VAL A 334 79.17 4.56 14.41
C VAL A 334 79.69 3.13 14.36
N SER A 335 79.14 2.25 13.52
CA SER A 335 79.62 0.87 13.36
C SER A 335 81.01 0.82 12.71
N ILE A 336 81.26 1.64 11.67
CA ILE A 336 82.60 1.83 11.10
C ILE A 336 83.58 2.37 12.16
N LYS A 337 83.15 3.34 12.98
CA LYS A 337 83.95 3.89 14.08
C LYS A 337 84.25 2.86 15.18
N GLN A 338 83.30 1.99 15.52
CA GLN A 338 83.49 0.88 16.46
C GLN A 338 84.45 -0.17 15.90
N ALA A 339 84.29 -0.59 14.64
CA ALA A 339 85.22 -1.52 13.98
C ALA A 339 86.66 -0.96 13.96
N LEU A 340 86.83 0.34 13.65
CA LEU A 340 88.13 1.02 13.71
C LEU A 340 88.69 1.13 15.15
N GLN A 341 87.84 1.19 16.18
CA GLN A 341 88.27 1.13 17.58
C GLN A 341 88.69 -0.29 17.97
N GLN A 342 87.96 -1.32 17.55
CA GLN A 342 88.29 -2.71 17.79
C GLN A 342 89.63 -3.09 17.14
N ILE A 343 89.83 -2.76 15.86
CA ILE A 343 91.12 -2.96 15.17
C ILE A 343 92.27 -2.27 15.92
N LYS A 344 92.06 -1.07 16.47
CA LYS A 344 93.06 -0.38 17.30
C LYS A 344 93.32 -1.05 18.66
N ALA A 345 92.36 -1.77 19.22
CA ALA A 345 92.55 -2.58 20.44
C ALA A 345 93.26 -3.91 20.13
N GLU A 346 92.93 -4.53 19.00
CA GLU A 346 93.61 -5.73 18.49
C GLU A 346 95.07 -5.43 18.17
N ILE A 347 95.40 -4.33 17.47
CA ILE A 347 96.79 -3.89 17.24
C ILE A 347 97.54 -3.77 18.57
N LYS A 348 97.00 -3.08 19.59
CA LYS A 348 97.65 -2.96 20.91
C LYS A 348 97.88 -4.30 21.61
N THR A 349 96.98 -5.27 21.45
CA THR A 349 97.17 -6.61 22.02
C THR A 349 98.14 -7.47 21.20
N PHE A 350 98.24 -7.25 19.87
CA PHE A 350 99.33 -7.80 19.07
C PHE A 350 100.68 -7.18 19.44
N ASP A 351 100.79 -5.87 19.63
CA ASP A 351 102.01 -5.20 20.10
C ASP A 351 102.47 -5.74 21.47
N LEU A 352 101.55 -5.92 22.42
CA LEU A 352 101.85 -6.55 23.71
C LEU A 352 102.31 -8.00 23.56
N ARG A 353 101.67 -8.79 22.69
CA ARG A 353 102.07 -10.18 22.40
C ARG A 353 103.45 -10.23 21.74
N ILE A 354 103.73 -9.37 20.76
CA ILE A 354 105.03 -9.22 20.09
C ILE A 354 106.09 -8.79 21.10
N GLY A 355 105.78 -7.85 22.00
CA GLY A 355 106.67 -7.40 23.08
C GLY A 355 107.02 -8.53 24.05
N VAL A 356 106.03 -9.30 24.52
CA VAL A 356 106.24 -10.46 25.41
C VAL A 356 107.00 -11.58 24.71
N VAL A 357 106.69 -11.89 23.45
CA VAL A 357 107.43 -12.87 22.64
C VAL A 357 108.86 -12.41 22.43
N SER A 358 109.08 -11.16 22.04
CA SER A 358 110.42 -10.57 21.84
C SER A 358 111.24 -10.57 23.13
N HIS A 359 110.65 -10.16 24.26
CA HIS A 359 111.29 -10.26 25.58
C HIS A 359 111.62 -11.71 25.96
N THR A 360 110.76 -12.67 25.63
CA THR A 360 111.01 -14.10 25.86
C THR A 360 112.14 -14.63 24.96
N LEU A 361 112.21 -14.19 23.71
CA LEU A 361 113.26 -14.53 22.74
C LEU A 361 114.62 -13.92 23.14
N LEU A 362 114.62 -12.67 23.60
CA LEU A 362 115.80 -12.00 24.18
C LEU A 362 116.24 -12.67 25.48
N SER A 363 115.30 -12.97 26.40
CA SER A 363 115.59 -13.67 27.66
C SER A 363 116.18 -15.06 27.42
N THR A 364 115.65 -15.83 26.47
CA THR A 364 116.18 -17.15 26.11
C THR A 364 117.52 -17.05 25.37
N LYS A 365 117.74 -16.02 24.54
CA LYS A 365 119.05 -15.72 23.92
C LYS A 365 120.10 -15.35 24.97
N ILE A 366 119.76 -14.53 25.96
CA ILE A 366 120.62 -14.18 27.10
C ILE A 366 120.89 -15.41 27.98
N ARG A 367 119.88 -16.26 28.22
CA ARG A 367 120.04 -17.51 29.00
C ARG A 367 120.90 -18.55 28.26
N ARG A 368 120.86 -18.59 26.92
CA ARG A 368 121.86 -19.33 26.10
C ARG A 368 123.25 -18.70 26.20
N SER A 369 123.35 -17.37 26.13
CA SER A 369 124.62 -16.64 26.23
C SER A 369 125.32 -16.77 27.60
N LYS A 370 124.58 -17.05 28.68
CA LYS A 370 125.13 -17.37 30.01
C LYS A 370 125.19 -18.87 30.30
N GLY A 371 124.88 -19.72 29.32
CA GLY A 371 124.73 -21.17 29.49
C GLY A 371 125.92 -22.02 29.01
N THR A 372 127.06 -21.41 28.66
CA THR A 372 128.25 -22.11 28.13
C THR A 372 129.38 -22.20 29.15
N ALA A 373 129.05 -22.60 30.39
CA ALA A 373 130.01 -22.94 31.43
C ALA A 373 129.36 -23.91 32.45
N SER A 374 130.15 -24.87 32.95
CA SER A 374 129.73 -26.01 33.79
C SER A 374 128.93 -27.10 33.08
N GLU A 375 129.10 -28.34 33.55
CA GLU A 375 128.84 -29.57 32.80
C GLU A 375 127.76 -30.46 33.47
N ALA A 376 127.62 -31.68 32.92
CA ALA A 376 126.65 -32.71 33.25
C ALA A 376 126.38 -32.98 34.75
N ASN A 377 125.13 -33.38 35.06
CA ASN A 377 124.91 -34.77 35.49
C ASN A 377 123.44 -35.25 35.28
N SER A 378 123.25 -36.57 35.32
CA SER A 378 121.98 -37.31 35.50
C SER A 378 122.16 -38.26 36.71
N PRO A 379 121.14 -38.77 37.43
CA PRO A 379 120.12 -39.64 36.80
C PRO A 379 118.73 -39.84 37.50
N LYS A 380 117.85 -40.57 36.78
CA LYS A 380 116.84 -41.57 37.26
C LYS A 380 115.65 -41.20 38.19
N GLY A 381 114.44 -41.49 37.67
CA GLY A 381 113.26 -42.00 38.41
C GLY A 381 112.06 -41.04 38.56
N SER A 382 110.80 -41.48 38.73
CA SER A 382 110.18 -42.81 38.50
C SER A 382 108.63 -42.76 38.61
N ARG A 383 107.91 -43.64 37.88
CA ARG A 383 106.46 -44.04 38.01
C ARG A 383 105.35 -43.03 37.60
N GLY A 384 104.24 -43.61 37.09
CA GLY A 384 102.90 -43.00 36.92
C GLY A 384 102.54 -42.61 35.48
N GLY A 385 101.42 -43.03 34.85
CA GLY A 385 100.43 -44.07 35.22
C GLY A 385 98.99 -43.70 34.83
N GLY A 386 98.32 -44.53 34.02
CA GLY A 386 96.97 -44.28 33.43
C GLY A 386 97.08 -43.75 31.98
N THR A 387 96.25 -44.11 30.99
CA THR A 387 94.79 -44.45 30.92
C THR A 387 93.87 -43.29 31.33
N ASN A 388 92.71 -43.06 30.70
CA ASN A 388 91.87 -43.96 29.90
C ASN A 388 91.14 -43.27 28.71
N SER A 389 90.30 -44.02 27.99
CA SER A 389 89.48 -43.58 26.85
C SER A 389 88.02 -43.23 27.22
N SER A 390 87.24 -42.85 26.20
CA SER A 390 85.77 -43.07 26.06
C SER A 390 84.73 -42.03 26.54
N SER A 391 84.19 -41.28 25.55
CA SER A 391 82.81 -41.40 25.02
C SER A 391 81.54 -40.93 25.80
N ARG A 392 80.50 -40.59 25.00
CA ARG A 392 79.05 -40.37 25.29
C ARG A 392 78.63 -39.01 25.90
N ARG A 393 77.73 -38.26 25.22
CA ARG A 393 76.23 -38.13 25.35
C ARG A 393 75.79 -37.28 26.57
N THR A 394 74.68 -36.54 26.57
CA THR A 394 73.60 -36.24 25.57
C THR A 394 73.78 -34.80 25.02
N ALA A 395 72.83 -33.99 24.49
CA ALA A 395 71.39 -34.04 24.18
C ALA A 395 71.06 -33.00 23.05
N GLY A 396 69.87 -32.94 22.43
CA GLY A 396 68.77 -33.91 22.46
C GLY A 396 67.31 -33.41 22.43
N ILE A 397 66.99 -32.21 21.92
CA ILE A 397 65.61 -31.73 21.63
C ILE A 397 65.67 -30.83 20.37
N GLY A 398 64.79 -30.91 19.35
CA GLY A 398 63.79 -31.95 19.05
C GLY A 398 62.36 -31.43 18.84
N GLY A 399 62.03 -31.08 17.59
CA GLY A 399 60.66 -30.90 17.08
C GLY A 399 59.95 -29.57 17.37
N ASP A 400 58.86 -29.23 16.67
CA ASP A 400 58.29 -29.73 15.39
C ASP A 400 57.31 -28.64 14.83
N ASP A 401 56.44 -29.01 13.87
CA ASP A 401 55.32 -28.25 13.26
C ASP A 401 55.76 -27.12 12.28
N GLU A 402 55.63 -27.25 10.95
CA GLU A 402 54.43 -27.36 10.08
C GLU A 402 53.58 -26.07 10.12
N GLU A 403 53.62 -25.26 9.05
CA GLU A 403 52.67 -25.28 7.92
C GLU A 403 51.23 -24.99 8.33
N ASP A 404 50.75 -23.79 8.00
CA ASP A 404 49.36 -23.60 7.60
C ASP A 404 49.27 -22.54 6.50
N PHE A 405 48.40 -22.76 5.53
CA PHE A 405 48.26 -21.96 4.30
C PHE A 405 46.81 -21.48 4.21
N ASP A 406 46.57 -20.20 4.51
CA ASP A 406 45.25 -19.59 4.38
C ASP A 406 45.15 -18.79 3.08
N MET A 407 44.50 -19.40 2.09
CA MET A 407 43.88 -18.70 0.97
C MET A 407 42.39 -18.50 1.30
N SER A 408 42.03 -17.34 1.82
CA SER A 408 40.64 -16.92 1.96
C SER A 408 40.20 -16.18 0.70
N ASP A 409 39.10 -16.63 0.09
CA ASP A 409 38.50 -16.13 -1.15
C ASP A 409 37.13 -15.44 -0.87
N SER A 410 36.57 -14.78 -1.89
CA SER A 410 35.18 -14.30 -2.03
C SER A 410 34.76 -12.97 -1.35
N GLY A 411 33.84 -12.27 -2.03
CA GLY A 411 33.26 -10.95 -1.71
C GLY A 411 33.72 -9.86 -2.70
N ASP A 412 33.02 -9.53 -3.79
CA ASP A 412 31.63 -9.83 -4.19
C ASP A 412 30.54 -9.04 -3.41
N ASP A 413 30.46 -7.74 -3.71
CA ASP A 413 29.24 -6.90 -3.79
C ASP A 413 29.53 -5.70 -4.74
#